data_AF-A0A3C1FB77-F1
#
_entry.id   AF-A0A3C1FB77-F1
#
_cell.length_a   1.000
_cell.length_b   1.000
_cell.length_c   1.000
_cell.angle_alpha   90.00
_cell.angle_beta   90.00
_cell.angle_gamma   90.00
#
_symmetry.space_group_name_H-M   'P 1'
#
loop_
_entity.id
_entity.type
_entity.pdbx_description
1 polymer ?
#
loop_
_entity_poly.entity_id
_entity_poly.type
_entity_poly.pdbx_seq_one_letter_code
_entity_poly.pdbx_strand_id
1 'polypeptide(L)'
;MNKQTGFTLIELLVVVLIIGILAAVALPQYEKAVTKARFTEAIINLKTIKQAKDVYILSGGDNPDLDELDISVPTETENFTFYSADPWNGYCGPTAAYKKEKVCLCYYEATPNQGGCNGTLVLSQNQSSHPADRPASFDYAKLLNIPENDECACY
;
A
#
# COMPACT_ATOMS: atom_id res chain seq x y z
N MET A 1 48.10 -4.49 -41.41
CA MET A 1 47.33 -3.25 -41.20
C MET A 1 45.96 -3.60 -40.63
N ASN A 2 45.76 -3.39 -39.34
CA ASN A 2 44.44 -3.55 -38.71
C ASN A 2 43.60 -2.31 -39.05
N LYS A 3 42.53 -2.48 -39.83
CA LYS A 3 41.53 -1.42 -40.03
C LYS A 3 40.76 -1.25 -38.72
N GLN A 4 40.99 -0.15 -38.01
CA GLN A 4 40.11 0.24 -36.92
C GLN A 4 38.78 0.68 -37.51
N THR A 5 37.76 -0.15 -37.37
CA THR A 5 36.36 0.20 -37.64
C THR A 5 35.83 0.99 -36.45
N GLY A 6 35.69 2.30 -36.59
CA GLY A 6 35.03 3.15 -35.60
C GLY A 6 33.51 3.09 -35.74
N PHE A 7 32.79 3.19 -34.62
CA PHE A 7 31.34 3.39 -34.60
C PHE A 7 30.98 4.75 -35.18
N THR A 8 29.90 4.82 -35.94
CA THR A 8 29.42 6.09 -36.49
C THR A 8 28.60 6.86 -35.45
N LEU A 9 28.68 8.19 -35.47
CA LEU A 9 27.85 9.03 -34.59
C LEU A 9 26.36 8.86 -34.87
N ILE A 10 25.99 8.53 -36.10
CA ILE A 10 24.59 8.28 -36.48
C ILE A 10 24.07 6.97 -35.90
N GLU A 11 24.88 5.90 -35.85
CA GLU A 11 24.50 4.64 -35.19
C GLU A 11 24.20 4.87 -33.71
N LEU A 12 25.07 5.61 -33.02
CA LEU A 12 24.83 5.94 -31.61
C LEU A 12 23.57 6.80 -31.41
N LEU A 13 23.29 7.74 -32.30
CA LEU A 13 22.11 8.60 -32.20
C LEU A 13 20.81 7.79 -32.34
N VAL A 14 20.74 6.88 -33.32
CA VAL A 14 19.56 6.02 -33.51
C VAL A 14 19.36 5.09 -32.31
N VAL A 15 20.43 4.55 -31.73
CA VAL A 15 20.34 3.70 -30.54
C VAL A 15 19.75 4.46 -29.35
N VAL A 16 20.25 5.67 -29.06
CA VAL A 16 19.73 6.50 -27.96
C VAL A 16 18.28 6.89 -28.20
N LEU A 17 17.90 7.16 -29.45
CA LEU A 17 16.51 7.45 -29.81
C LEU A 17 15.59 6.26 -29.52
N ILE A 18 15.98 5.04 -29.91
CA ILE A 18 15.18 3.84 -29.66
C ILE A 18 15.07 3.58 -28.15
N ILE A 19 16.18 3.67 -27.40
CA ILE A 19 16.17 3.51 -25.94
C ILE A 19 15.27 4.56 -25.28
N GLY A 20 15.30 5.81 -25.76
CA GLY A 20 14.45 6.89 -25.26
C GLY A 20 12.95 6.59 -25.41
N ILE A 21 12.52 6.07 -26.57
CA ILE A 21 11.12 5.68 -26.80
C ILE A 21 10.73 4.52 -25.88
N LEU A 22 11.57 3.49 -25.78
CA LEU A 22 11.30 2.35 -24.90
C LEU A 22 11.20 2.77 -23.43
N ALA A 23 12.12 3.63 -22.97
CA ALA A 23 12.12 4.14 -21.60
C ALA A 23 10.86 4.95 -21.28
N ALA A 24 10.39 5.79 -22.20
CA ALA A 24 9.19 6.61 -22.01
C ALA A 24 7.92 5.76 -21.77
N VAL A 25 7.79 4.62 -22.44
CA VAL A 25 6.65 3.70 -22.26
C VAL A 25 6.86 2.78 -21.05
N ALA A 26 8.09 2.33 -20.81
CA ALA A 26 8.41 1.38 -19.75
C ALA A 26 8.35 2.00 -18.35
N LEU A 27 8.79 3.25 -18.16
CA LEU A 27 8.86 3.90 -16.85
C LEU A 27 7.52 3.94 -16.09
N PRO A 28 6.40 4.42 -16.66
CA PRO A 28 5.12 4.44 -15.93
C PRO A 28 4.59 3.04 -15.61
N GLN A 29 4.91 2.03 -16.42
CA GLN A 29 4.54 0.65 -16.14
C GLN A 29 5.37 0.07 -14.99
N TYR A 30 6.68 0.38 -14.97
CA TYR A 30 7.59 -0.02 -13.90
C TYR A 30 7.14 0.56 -12.54
N GLU A 31 6.80 1.85 -12.47
CA GLU A 31 6.29 2.49 -11.25
C GLU A 31 5.02 1.81 -10.71
N LYS A 32 4.09 1.43 -11.59
CA LYS A 32 2.88 0.68 -11.20
C LYS A 32 3.21 -0.71 -10.65
N ALA A 33 4.16 -1.42 -11.26
CA ALA A 33 4.59 -2.74 -10.80
C ALA A 33 5.25 -2.67 -9.42
N VAL A 34 6.17 -1.72 -9.22
CA VAL A 34 6.83 -1.48 -7.93
C VAL A 34 5.83 -1.09 -6.85
N THR A 35 4.90 -0.18 -7.17
CA THR A 35 3.85 0.22 -6.24
C THR A 35 2.97 -0.97 -5.86
N LYS A 36 2.51 -1.76 -6.84
CA LYS A 36 1.72 -2.96 -6.56
C LYS A 36 2.45 -3.95 -5.65
N ALA A 37 3.76 -4.13 -5.82
CA ALA A 37 4.57 -4.97 -4.95
C ALA A 37 4.60 -4.43 -3.51
N ARG A 38 4.83 -3.12 -3.32
CA ARG A 38 4.81 -2.46 -2.00
C ARG A 38 3.47 -2.64 -1.28
N PHE A 39 2.36 -2.45 -1.99
CA PHE A 39 1.03 -2.67 -1.41
C PHE A 39 0.78 -4.15 -1.11
N THR A 40 1.27 -5.07 -1.94
CA THR A 40 1.15 -6.52 -1.66
C THR A 40 1.87 -6.89 -0.36
N GLU A 41 3.06 -6.34 -0.13
CA GLU A 41 3.78 -6.50 1.13
C GLU A 41 3.00 -5.94 2.33
N ALA A 42 2.44 -4.73 2.18
CA ALA A 42 1.60 -4.14 3.21
C ALA A 42 0.35 -4.99 3.52
N ILE A 43 -0.29 -5.58 2.51
CA ILE A 43 -1.44 -6.48 2.70
C ILE A 43 -1.04 -7.74 3.49
N ILE A 44 0.14 -8.31 3.23
CA ILE A 44 0.65 -9.48 3.95
C ILE A 44 0.89 -9.13 5.43
N ASN A 45 1.51 -7.98 5.70
CA ASN A 45 1.73 -7.51 7.08
C ASN A 45 0.40 -7.22 7.78
N LEU A 46 -0.53 -6.55 7.11
CA LEU A 46 -1.88 -6.31 7.63
C LEU A 46 -2.65 -7.58 7.96
N LYS A 47 -2.56 -8.58 7.09
CA LYS A 47 -3.19 -9.88 7.32
C LYS A 47 -2.63 -10.54 8.57
N THR A 48 -1.32 -10.43 8.78
CA THR A 48 -0.65 -10.96 9.98
C THR A 48 -1.14 -10.26 11.24
N ILE A 49 -1.22 -8.91 11.21
CA ILE A 49 -1.75 -8.11 12.32
C ILE A 49 -3.21 -8.50 12.61
N LYS A 50 -4.04 -8.62 11.58
CA LYS A 50 -5.45 -9.02 11.71
C LYS A 50 -5.56 -10.37 12.40
N GLN A 51 -4.81 -11.37 11.94
CA GLN A 51 -4.85 -12.72 12.50
C GLN A 51 -4.44 -12.74 13.98
N ALA A 52 -3.37 -12.02 14.33
CA ALA A 52 -2.92 -11.94 15.72
C ALA A 52 -3.94 -11.23 16.61
N LYS A 53 -4.51 -10.13 16.11
CA LYS A 53 -5.58 -9.40 16.79
C LYS A 53 -6.83 -10.25 16.99
N ASP A 54 -7.26 -10.98 15.97
CA ASP A 54 -8.40 -11.90 16.07
C ASP A 54 -8.15 -12.94 17.17
N VAL A 55 -6.96 -13.53 17.23
CA VAL A 55 -6.60 -14.49 18.29
C VAL A 55 -6.58 -13.84 19.67
N TYR A 56 -6.05 -12.62 19.80
CA TYR A 56 -5.99 -11.89 21.06
C TYR A 56 -7.39 -11.58 21.61
N ILE A 57 -8.28 -11.06 20.75
CA ILE A 57 -9.67 -10.77 21.12
C ILE A 57 -10.43 -12.06 21.49
N LEU A 58 -10.23 -13.14 20.73
CA LEU A 58 -10.81 -14.46 21.06
C LEU A 58 -10.34 -15.02 22.41
N SER A 59 -9.15 -14.64 22.87
CA SER A 59 -8.63 -15.04 24.19
C SER A 59 -9.23 -14.23 25.36
N GLY A 60 -10.07 -13.24 25.07
CA GLY A 60 -10.71 -12.37 26.06
C GLY A 60 -9.99 -11.04 26.28
N GLY A 61 -9.03 -10.69 25.43
CA GLY A 61 -8.43 -9.36 25.40
C GLY A 61 -9.32 -8.34 24.70
N ASP A 62 -9.11 -7.06 25.00
CA ASP A 62 -9.74 -5.94 24.28
C ASP A 62 -8.94 -5.61 23.00
N ASN A 63 -9.25 -4.50 22.33
CA ASN A 63 -8.59 -4.04 21.12
C ASN A 63 -7.10 -3.70 21.38
N PRO A 64 -6.13 -4.57 21.01
CA PRO A 64 -4.73 -4.42 21.39
C PRO A 64 -4.03 -3.38 20.52
N ASP A 65 -3.01 -2.73 21.07
CA ASP A 65 -1.98 -2.04 20.29
C ASP A 65 -1.05 -3.05 19.60
N LEU A 66 -0.28 -2.61 18.59
CA LEU A 66 0.65 -3.50 17.87
C LEU A 66 1.70 -4.12 18.81
N ASP A 67 2.10 -3.40 19.85
CA ASP A 67 3.11 -3.84 20.81
C ASP A 67 2.59 -4.90 21.80
N GLU A 68 1.26 -5.08 21.88
CA GLU A 68 0.62 -6.11 22.71
C GLU A 68 0.48 -7.45 21.97
N LEU A 69 0.65 -7.44 20.65
CA LEU A 69 0.53 -8.64 19.81
C LEU A 69 1.86 -9.39 19.78
N ASP A 70 1.82 -10.72 19.97
CA ASP A 70 2.99 -11.60 19.84
C ASP A 70 3.32 -11.89 18.35
N ILE A 71 3.63 -10.83 17.61
CA ILE A 71 4.02 -10.88 16.20
C ILE A 71 5.22 -9.99 15.92
N SER A 72 6.01 -10.37 14.93
CA SER A 72 7.10 -9.56 14.41
C SER A 72 6.68 -8.94 13.08
N VAL A 73 6.04 -7.77 13.15
CA VAL A 73 5.74 -6.93 11.99
C VAL A 73 6.33 -5.54 12.23
N PRO A 74 6.84 -4.86 11.18
CA PRO A 74 7.31 -3.50 11.34
C PRO A 74 6.12 -2.56 11.61
N THR A 75 6.17 -1.79 12.69
CA THR A 75 5.22 -0.68 12.94
C THR A 75 5.30 0.36 11.82
N GLU A 76 6.50 0.55 11.27
CA GLU A 76 6.75 1.41 10.12
C GLU A 76 7.75 0.79 9.15
N THR A 77 7.48 0.99 7.87
CA THR A 77 8.41 0.76 6.77
C THR A 77 8.73 2.09 6.09
N GLU A 78 9.58 2.06 5.07
CA GLU A 78 9.81 3.23 4.21
C GLU A 78 8.51 3.76 3.60
N ASN A 79 7.56 2.86 3.28
CA ASN A 79 6.37 3.19 2.50
C ASN A 79 5.07 3.23 3.31
N PHE A 80 4.98 2.48 4.41
CA PHE A 80 3.75 2.31 5.16
C PHE A 80 3.95 2.48 6.66
N THR A 81 2.95 3.04 7.33
CA THR A 81 2.78 2.95 8.79
C THR A 81 1.61 2.02 9.08
N PHE A 82 1.80 1.12 10.04
CA PHE A 82 0.80 0.13 10.43
C PHE A 82 0.19 0.49 11.78
N TYR A 83 -1.10 0.22 11.92
CA TYR A 83 -1.88 0.40 13.14
C TYR A 83 -2.67 -0.88 13.40
N SER A 84 -2.82 -1.29 14.65
CA SER A 84 -3.65 -2.44 15.04
C SER A 84 -5.14 -2.13 14.97
N ALA A 85 -5.53 -0.85 15.00
CA ALA A 85 -6.89 -0.37 14.87
C ALA A 85 -6.96 0.91 14.04
N ASP A 86 -8.14 1.20 13.46
CA ASP A 86 -8.40 2.48 12.80
C ASP A 86 -8.29 3.63 13.83
N PRO A 87 -7.46 4.66 13.58
CA PRO A 87 -7.21 5.76 14.53
C PRO A 87 -8.42 6.65 14.85
N TRP A 88 -9.51 6.56 14.08
CA TRP A 88 -10.65 7.47 14.20
C TRP A 88 -11.91 6.84 14.73
N ASN A 89 -12.20 5.63 14.27
CA ASN A 89 -13.46 4.98 14.61
C ASN A 89 -13.29 3.86 15.65
N GLY A 90 -12.07 3.42 15.95
CA GLY A 90 -11.80 2.37 16.93
C GLY A 90 -12.39 0.99 16.56
N TYR A 91 -13.06 0.87 15.41
CA TYR A 91 -13.67 -0.37 14.96
C TYR A 91 -12.60 -1.26 14.31
N CYS A 92 -12.08 -2.19 15.11
CA CYS A 92 -11.71 -3.57 14.75
C CYS A 92 -10.99 -3.89 13.42
N GLY A 93 -10.24 -2.96 12.82
CA GLY A 93 -9.47 -3.23 11.61
C GLY A 93 -8.04 -2.73 11.72
N PRO A 94 -7.00 -3.57 11.56
CA PRO A 94 -5.66 -3.05 11.38
C PRO A 94 -5.58 -2.27 10.07
N THR A 95 -4.84 -1.17 10.10
CA THR A 95 -4.75 -0.18 9.01
C THR A 95 -3.31 0.00 8.60
N ALA A 96 -3.04 0.06 7.29
CA ALA A 96 -1.75 0.43 6.72
C ALA A 96 -1.93 1.72 5.93
N ALA A 97 -1.32 2.80 6.42
CA ALA A 97 -1.32 4.09 5.78
C ALA A 97 -0.11 4.24 4.86
N TYR A 98 -0.34 4.56 3.60
CA TYR A 98 0.74 4.81 2.65
C TYR A 98 1.34 6.20 2.90
N LYS A 99 2.65 6.27 3.13
CA LYS A 99 3.35 7.51 3.51
C LYS A 99 3.48 8.51 2.36
N LYS A 100 3.38 8.06 1.10
CA LYS A 100 3.64 8.91 -0.07
C LYS A 100 2.39 9.69 -0.52
N GLU A 101 1.21 9.11 -0.36
CA GLU A 101 -0.07 9.61 -0.89
C GLU A 101 -1.21 9.21 0.06
N LYS A 102 -2.37 9.89 0.02
CA LYS A 102 -3.52 9.54 0.88
C LYS A 102 -4.23 8.29 0.39
N VAL A 103 -3.63 7.14 0.68
CA VAL A 103 -4.14 5.82 0.36
C VAL A 103 -3.89 4.92 1.56
N CYS A 104 -4.93 4.26 2.05
CA CYS A 104 -4.82 3.33 3.16
C CYS A 104 -5.54 2.03 2.87
N LEU A 105 -4.99 0.97 3.43
CA LEU A 105 -5.59 -0.36 3.44
C LEU A 105 -6.06 -0.64 4.86
N CYS A 106 -7.23 -1.26 4.99
CA CYS A 106 -7.82 -1.57 6.29
C CYS A 106 -8.70 -2.81 6.15
N TYR A 107 -8.89 -3.52 7.25
CA TYR A 107 -9.95 -4.52 7.33
C TYR A 107 -11.21 -3.86 7.92
N TYR A 108 -12.23 -3.69 7.09
CA TYR A 108 -13.47 -3.02 7.49
C TYR A 108 -14.61 -4.02 7.79
N GLU A 109 -15.42 -3.71 8.80
CA GLU A 109 -16.70 -4.36 9.09
C GLU A 109 -17.83 -3.33 9.23
N ALA A 110 -18.91 -3.50 8.47
CA ALA A 110 -20.14 -2.73 8.65
C ALA A 110 -20.86 -3.27 9.90
N THR A 111 -20.87 -2.52 11.01
CA THR A 111 -21.43 -3.03 12.28
C THR A 111 -22.84 -2.53 12.55
N PRO A 112 -23.58 -3.28 13.39
CA PRO A 112 -24.25 -2.55 14.47
C PRO A 112 -23.78 -2.89 15.90
N ASN A 113 -23.14 -4.05 16.20
CA ASN A 113 -22.94 -4.48 17.62
C ASN A 113 -22.01 -5.71 17.91
N GLN A 114 -20.95 -6.04 17.15
CA GLN A 114 -20.12 -7.27 17.38
C GLN A 114 -18.65 -6.99 16.99
N GLY A 115 -17.59 -7.65 17.48
CA GLY A 115 -17.45 -9.00 18.05
C GLY A 115 -16.64 -9.90 17.10
N GLY A 116 -15.37 -9.54 16.82
CA GLY A 116 -14.45 -10.18 15.86
C GLY A 116 -13.96 -9.20 14.78
N CYS A 117 -12.71 -9.33 14.28
CA CYS A 117 -12.14 -8.48 13.22
C CYS A 117 -12.14 -9.22 11.87
N ASN A 118 -13.17 -10.00 11.54
CA ASN A 118 -13.25 -10.85 10.35
C ASN A 118 -13.48 -10.08 9.02
N GLY A 119 -13.50 -8.74 9.06
CA GLY A 119 -13.76 -7.79 7.97
C GLY A 119 -13.08 -8.01 6.63
N THR A 120 -13.67 -7.39 5.59
CA THR A 120 -13.17 -7.41 4.22
C THR A 120 -12.03 -6.41 4.08
N LEU A 121 -10.97 -6.77 3.35
CA LEU A 121 -9.92 -5.82 3.01
C LEU A 121 -10.52 -4.78 2.06
N VAL A 122 -10.52 -3.53 2.48
CA VAL A 122 -10.94 -2.40 1.66
C VAL A 122 -9.81 -1.39 1.57
N LEU A 123 -9.90 -0.54 0.57
CA LEU A 123 -8.98 0.56 0.35
C LEU A 123 -9.74 1.88 0.49
N SER A 124 -9.16 2.82 1.21
CA SER A 124 -9.62 4.21 1.23
C SER A 124 -8.59 5.08 0.53
N GLN A 125 -9.05 5.93 -0.37
CA GLN A 125 -8.21 6.87 -1.10
C GLN A 125 -8.92 8.22 -1.18
N ASN A 126 -8.17 9.31 -1.11
CA ASN A 126 -8.70 10.68 -1.24
C ASN A 126 -9.68 11.16 -0.15
N GLN A 127 -9.70 10.56 1.04
CA GLN A 127 -10.39 11.16 2.19
C GLN A 127 -9.65 12.39 2.69
N SER A 128 -10.18 13.57 2.39
CA SER A 128 -9.61 14.86 2.77
C SER A 128 -9.95 15.19 4.23
N SER A 129 -9.07 14.82 5.17
CA SER A 129 -9.11 15.36 6.53
C SER A 129 -8.05 16.45 6.78
N HIS A 130 -6.94 16.48 6.02
CA HIS A 130 -5.85 17.45 6.21
C HIS A 130 -5.43 18.17 4.91
N PRO A 131 -5.23 19.51 4.91
CA PRO A 131 -4.91 20.30 3.71
C PRO A 131 -3.49 20.10 3.13
N ALA A 132 -2.62 19.30 3.78
CA ALA A 132 -1.25 19.03 3.32
C ALA A 132 -1.13 17.79 2.43
N ASP A 133 -2.26 17.14 2.18
CA ASP A 133 -2.31 15.80 1.65
C ASP A 133 -2.36 15.76 0.12
N ARG A 134 -1.48 14.96 -0.49
CA ARG A 134 -1.50 14.76 -1.95
C ARG A 134 -2.59 13.75 -2.32
N PRO A 135 -3.42 14.05 -3.32
CA PRO A 135 -4.41 13.10 -3.84
C PRO A 135 -3.69 11.88 -4.44
N ALA A 136 -4.42 10.77 -4.52
CA ALA A 136 -3.94 9.54 -5.14
C ALA A 136 -3.51 9.80 -6.60
N SER A 137 -2.28 9.41 -6.96
CA SER A 137 -1.71 9.64 -8.28
C SER A 137 -2.27 8.69 -9.35
N PHE A 138 -2.92 7.60 -8.93
CA PHE A 138 -3.65 6.67 -9.77
C PHE A 138 -4.77 6.00 -8.97
N ASP A 139 -5.64 5.27 -9.68
CA ASP A 139 -6.68 4.44 -9.09
C ASP A 139 -6.05 3.17 -8.48
N TYR A 140 -5.82 3.19 -7.16
CA TYR A 140 -5.21 2.08 -6.43
C TYR A 140 -6.19 0.92 -6.25
N ALA A 141 -7.47 1.21 -6.06
CA ALA A 141 -8.53 0.20 -5.99
C ALA A 141 -8.50 -0.70 -7.23
N LYS A 142 -8.41 -0.10 -8.42
CA LYS A 142 -8.30 -0.85 -9.68
C LYS A 142 -6.95 -1.52 -9.88
N LEU A 143 -5.85 -0.90 -9.45
CA LEU A 143 -4.51 -1.50 -9.55
C LEU A 143 -4.40 -2.79 -8.73
N LEU A 144 -4.98 -2.78 -7.53
CA LEU A 144 -4.91 -3.85 -6.55
C LEU A 144 -6.08 -4.83 -6.63
N ASN A 145 -7.15 -4.46 -7.36
CA ASN A 145 -8.42 -5.21 -7.40
C ASN A 145 -9.01 -5.39 -5.99
N ILE A 146 -9.06 -4.28 -5.24
CA ILE A 146 -9.60 -4.20 -3.88
C ILE A 146 -10.77 -3.21 -3.91
N PRO A 147 -11.90 -3.49 -3.25
CA PRO A 147 -13.01 -2.55 -3.17
C PRO A 147 -12.60 -1.25 -2.47
N GLU A 148 -13.01 -0.13 -3.05
CA GLU A 148 -12.85 1.20 -2.44
C GLU A 148 -13.98 1.43 -1.44
N ASN A 149 -13.63 1.83 -0.22
CA ASN A 149 -14.57 2.19 0.83
C ASN A 149 -14.05 3.37 1.66
N ASP A 150 -14.85 4.43 1.73
CA ASP A 150 -14.54 5.64 2.48
C ASP A 150 -14.84 5.54 4.00
N GLU A 151 -14.94 4.34 4.54
CA GLU A 151 -15.13 4.14 5.98
C GLU A 151 -13.81 3.94 6.73
N CYS A 152 -12.68 3.83 6.03
CA CYS A 152 -11.36 3.75 6.63
C CYS A 152 -10.60 5.06 6.58
N ALA A 153 -10.10 5.51 7.72
CA ALA A 153 -9.48 6.81 7.84
C ALA A 153 -7.96 6.76 7.59
N CYS A 154 -7.48 7.69 6.76
CA CYS A 154 -6.06 7.92 6.51
C CYS A 154 -5.57 9.16 7.28
N TYR A 155 -4.60 8.99 8.19
CA TYR A 155 -3.87 10.10 8.82
C TYR A 155 -2.48 10.24 8.24
#